data_AF-A0A7K2C010-F1
#
_entry.id   AF-A0A7K2C010-F1
#
_cell.length_a   1.000
_cell.length_b   1.000
_cell.length_c   1.000
_cell.angle_alpha   90.00
_cell.angle_beta   90.00
_cell.angle_gamma   90.00
#
_symmetry.space_group_name_H-M   'P 1'
#
loop_
_entity.id
_entity.type
_entity.pdbx_description
1 polymer ?
#
loop_
_entity_poly.entity_id
_entity_poly.type
_entity_poly.pdbx_seq_one_letter_code
_entity_poly.pdbx_strand_id
1 'polypeptide(L)'
;MTSDKTKQKYIDKLGPDFGEMLHDVEEEWSYVLLRYQEFMDLFGKGEKRVAFLNALSPAFALDLQVELSNALILGLCRLTDKDIRNQSVSVCHLPGFIRDNTVLKAEVSCHVARAQTYAEAARVRRNKWIAHRDKVRPDPAVTYEDIKAGLDAVYAALNAMAMGYWKHFIANEVISRQMPTVRFVACLESLVEGVIYIESRIDPKGESEPFDDEVSRAFLRRIGGDPSADLVILQRLRMAAKTIKEGLDLDVSQLD
;
A
#
# COMPACT_ATOMS: atom_id res chain seq x y z
N MET A 1 12.50 11.38 -13.52
CA MET A 1 12.84 12.80 -13.24
C MET A 1 12.79 12.94 -11.74
N THR A 2 13.87 13.42 -11.13
CA THR A 2 14.02 13.51 -9.66
C THR A 2 12.92 14.40 -9.06
N SER A 3 12.31 13.97 -7.95
CA SER A 3 11.17 14.63 -7.27
C SER A 3 11.36 16.15 -7.13
N ASP A 4 12.59 16.58 -6.82
CA ASP A 4 12.98 17.99 -6.70
C ASP A 4 12.68 18.86 -7.92
N LYS A 5 12.86 18.32 -9.15
CA LYS A 5 12.55 19.06 -10.39
C LYS A 5 11.06 19.21 -10.64
N THR A 6 10.25 18.30 -10.09
CA THR A 6 8.79 18.39 -10.17
C THR A 6 8.30 19.42 -9.15
N LYS A 7 8.75 19.33 -7.89
CA LYS A 7 8.43 20.30 -6.83
C LYS A 7 8.76 21.74 -7.22
N GLN A 8 9.92 21.98 -7.83
CA GLN A 8 10.30 23.32 -8.26
C GLN A 8 9.31 23.95 -9.25
N LYS A 9 8.68 23.15 -10.14
CA LYS A 9 7.66 23.68 -11.07
C LYS A 9 6.40 24.18 -10.37
N TYR A 10 6.03 23.55 -9.24
CA TYR A 10 4.90 23.99 -8.44
C TYR A 10 5.24 25.30 -7.75
N ILE A 11 6.44 25.39 -7.16
CA ILE A 11 6.95 26.59 -6.49
C ILE A 11 7.04 27.77 -7.47
N ASP A 12 7.62 27.55 -8.65
CA ASP A 12 7.77 28.60 -9.68
C ASP A 12 6.41 29.16 -10.14
N LYS A 13 5.36 28.33 -10.12
CA LYS A 13 4.01 28.72 -10.57
C LYS A 13 3.14 29.35 -9.48
N LEU A 14 3.18 28.80 -8.27
CA LEU A 14 2.25 29.11 -7.18
C LEU A 14 2.90 29.85 -6.01
N GLY A 15 4.22 30.03 -6.04
CA GLY A 15 5.00 30.52 -4.92
C GLY A 15 5.42 29.39 -3.97
N PRO A 16 6.34 29.67 -3.04
CA PRO A 16 6.96 28.67 -2.17
C PRO A 16 5.92 27.90 -1.33
N ASP A 17 5.17 28.60 -0.48
CA ASP A 17 4.26 27.95 0.46
C ASP A 17 3.16 27.13 -0.23
N PHE A 18 2.55 27.69 -1.29
CA PHE A 18 1.46 27.03 -1.98
C PHE A 18 1.94 25.91 -2.90
N GLY A 19 3.00 26.17 -3.66
CA GLY A 19 3.58 25.19 -4.57
C GLY A 19 4.09 23.97 -3.82
N GLU A 20 4.77 24.18 -2.69
CA GLU A 20 5.23 23.12 -1.81
C GLU A 20 4.07 22.30 -1.24
N MET A 21 3.08 22.94 -0.62
CA MET A 21 1.93 22.23 -0.04
C MET A 21 1.17 21.42 -1.11
N LEU A 22 0.93 21.99 -2.30
CA LEU A 22 0.20 21.29 -3.35
C LEU A 22 0.99 20.07 -3.87
N HIS A 23 2.29 20.23 -4.09
CA HIS A 23 3.16 19.13 -4.51
C HIS A 23 3.17 18.00 -3.47
N ASP A 24 3.37 18.33 -2.20
CA ASP A 24 3.48 17.34 -1.14
C ASP A 24 2.15 16.58 -0.93
N VAL A 25 0.99 17.26 -1.08
CA VAL A 25 -0.33 16.60 -1.05
C VAL A 25 -0.52 15.67 -2.25
N GLU A 26 -0.07 16.06 -3.44
CA GLU A 26 -0.14 15.22 -4.64
C GLU A 26 0.76 13.98 -4.53
N GLU A 27 1.96 14.12 -3.96
CA GLU A 27 2.88 13.02 -3.71
C GLU A 27 2.31 12.04 -2.69
N GLU A 28 1.78 12.53 -1.56
CA GLU A 28 1.15 11.67 -0.56
C GLU A 28 -0.12 11.00 -1.11
N TRP A 29 -0.95 11.71 -1.89
CA TRP A 29 -2.11 11.11 -2.55
C TRP A 29 -1.71 9.98 -3.50
N SER A 30 -0.69 10.21 -4.33
CA SER A 30 -0.15 9.21 -5.26
C SER A 30 0.39 8.00 -4.51
N TYR A 31 1.11 8.23 -3.42
CA TYR A 31 1.61 7.16 -2.57
C TYR A 31 0.48 6.31 -1.99
N VAL A 32 -0.55 6.94 -1.41
CA VAL A 32 -1.69 6.20 -0.81
C VAL A 32 -2.51 5.49 -1.88
N LEU A 33 -2.70 6.08 -3.07
CA LEU A 33 -3.39 5.42 -4.18
C LEU A 33 -2.62 4.19 -4.68
N LEU A 34 -1.28 4.26 -4.76
CA LEU A 34 -0.46 3.10 -5.09
C LEU A 34 -0.62 1.98 -4.05
N ARG A 35 -0.60 2.30 -2.75
CA ARG A 35 -0.85 1.32 -1.69
C ARG A 35 -2.25 0.72 -1.78
N TYR A 36 -3.24 1.51 -2.21
CA TYR A 36 -4.61 1.03 -2.40
C TYR A 36 -4.66 0.01 -3.54
N GLN A 37 -4.01 0.31 -4.66
CA GLN A 37 -3.91 -0.62 -5.79
C GLN A 37 -3.20 -1.92 -5.38
N GLU A 38 -2.07 -1.83 -4.68
CA GLU A 38 -1.34 -3.00 -4.15
C GLU A 38 -2.23 -3.85 -3.22
N PHE A 39 -2.99 -3.20 -2.33
CA PHE A 39 -3.94 -3.91 -1.46
C PHE A 39 -5.03 -4.62 -2.27
N MET A 40 -5.63 -3.93 -3.25
CA MET A 40 -6.70 -4.50 -4.07
C MET A 40 -6.18 -5.64 -4.96
N ASP A 41 -4.96 -5.55 -5.46
CA ASP A 41 -4.33 -6.61 -6.24
C ASP A 41 -4.12 -7.88 -5.42
N LEU A 42 -3.80 -7.74 -4.12
CA LEU A 42 -3.55 -8.87 -3.23
C LEU A 42 -4.81 -9.45 -2.60
N PHE A 43 -5.70 -8.58 -2.13
CA PHE A 43 -6.82 -8.96 -1.26
C PHE A 43 -8.19 -8.56 -1.82
N GLY A 44 -8.24 -7.70 -2.84
CA GLY A 44 -9.50 -7.26 -3.48
C GLY A 44 -9.93 -8.11 -4.68
N LYS A 45 -9.00 -8.80 -5.34
CA LYS A 45 -9.24 -9.62 -6.54
C LYS A 45 -9.50 -11.10 -6.20
N GLY A 46 -10.67 -11.37 -5.61
CA GLY A 46 -11.30 -12.69 -5.54
C GLY A 46 -10.78 -13.68 -4.48
N GLU A 47 -11.68 -14.56 -4.01
CA GLU A 47 -11.40 -15.53 -2.93
C GLU A 47 -10.24 -16.49 -3.24
N LYS A 48 -10.02 -16.84 -4.52
CA LYS A 48 -8.94 -17.75 -4.94
C LYS A 48 -7.55 -17.20 -4.59
N ARG A 49 -7.31 -15.90 -4.77
CA ARG A 49 -6.00 -15.28 -4.49
C ARG A 49 -5.75 -15.20 -2.98
N VAL A 50 -6.77 -14.82 -2.22
CA VAL A 50 -6.71 -14.82 -0.76
C VAL A 50 -6.48 -16.23 -0.22
N ALA A 51 -7.17 -17.23 -0.76
CA ALA A 51 -6.96 -18.64 -0.41
C ALA A 51 -5.53 -19.11 -0.72
N PHE A 52 -4.97 -18.69 -1.86
CA PHE A 52 -3.58 -18.95 -2.21
C PHE A 52 -2.61 -18.33 -1.20
N LEU A 53 -2.70 -17.02 -0.93
CA LEU A 53 -1.85 -16.34 0.05
C LEU A 53 -1.92 -17.00 1.44
N ASN A 54 -3.14 -17.35 1.87
CA ASN A 54 -3.36 -18.06 3.13
C ASN A 54 -2.79 -19.48 3.13
N ALA A 55 -2.78 -20.18 1.99
CA ALA A 55 -2.16 -21.51 1.88
C ALA A 55 -0.62 -21.44 1.93
N LEU A 56 -0.01 -20.39 1.38
CA LEU A 56 1.44 -20.19 1.40
C LEU A 56 1.96 -19.90 2.81
N SER A 57 1.39 -18.87 3.46
CA SER A 57 1.78 -18.45 4.79
C SER A 57 0.64 -17.66 5.45
N PRO A 58 -0.23 -18.32 6.23
CA PRO A 58 -1.43 -17.68 6.79
C PRO A 58 -1.10 -16.50 7.71
N ALA A 59 -0.06 -16.64 8.54
CA ALA A 59 0.36 -15.59 9.46
C ALA A 59 0.90 -14.37 8.71
N PHE A 60 1.78 -14.59 7.73
CA PHE A 60 2.32 -13.50 6.92
C PHE A 60 1.25 -12.80 6.09
N ALA A 61 0.33 -13.57 5.48
CA ALA A 61 -0.77 -13.00 4.71
C ALA A 61 -1.67 -12.12 5.59
N LEU A 62 -1.96 -12.56 6.82
CA LEU A 62 -2.71 -11.78 7.81
C LEU A 62 -1.96 -10.50 8.20
N ASP A 63 -0.68 -10.60 8.56
CA ASP A 63 0.13 -9.45 8.95
C ASP A 63 0.22 -8.43 7.81
N LEU A 64 0.49 -8.89 6.59
CA LEU A 64 0.54 -8.05 5.40
C LEU A 64 -0.80 -7.36 5.12
N GLN A 65 -1.91 -8.09 5.25
CA GLN A 65 -3.26 -7.53 5.09
C GLN A 65 -3.54 -6.43 6.13
N VAL A 66 -3.20 -6.67 7.39
CA VAL A 66 -3.40 -5.72 8.49
C VAL A 66 -2.53 -4.48 8.29
N GLU A 67 -1.25 -4.64 7.96
CA GLU A 67 -0.32 -3.53 7.75
C GLU A 67 -0.73 -2.66 6.57
N LEU A 68 -1.09 -3.26 5.43
CA LEU A 68 -1.60 -2.52 4.28
C LEU A 68 -2.90 -1.78 4.61
N SER A 69 -3.85 -2.46 5.26
CA SER A 69 -5.13 -1.84 5.65
C SER A 69 -4.93 -0.65 6.59
N ASN A 70 -4.07 -0.80 7.61
CA ASN A 70 -3.71 0.29 8.51
C ASN A 70 -3.02 1.44 7.78
N ALA A 71 -2.09 1.15 6.86
CA ALA A 71 -1.42 2.17 6.05
C ALA A 71 -2.40 2.99 5.21
N LEU A 72 -3.41 2.35 4.60
CA LEU A 72 -4.47 3.04 3.85
C LEU A 72 -5.30 3.97 4.73
N ILE A 73 -5.75 3.47 5.88
CA ILE A 73 -6.54 4.23 6.85
C ILE A 73 -5.74 5.46 7.31
N LEU A 74 -4.48 5.26 7.70
CA LEU A 74 -3.61 6.33 8.17
C LEU A 74 -3.28 7.34 7.07
N GLY A 75 -3.04 6.88 5.84
CA GLY A 75 -2.78 7.74 4.69
C GLY A 75 -3.97 8.64 4.35
N LEU A 76 -5.18 8.06 4.29
CA LEU A 76 -6.40 8.84 4.07
C LEU A 76 -6.65 9.85 5.19
N CYS A 77 -6.43 9.45 6.46
CA CYS A 77 -6.54 10.39 7.58
C CYS A 77 -5.54 11.55 7.45
N ARG A 78 -4.27 11.27 7.13
CA ARG A 78 -3.24 12.31 6.94
C ARG A 78 -3.63 13.31 5.86
N LEU A 79 -4.10 12.80 4.72
CA LEU A 79 -4.54 13.63 3.58
C LEU A 79 -5.74 14.53 3.90
N THR A 80 -6.57 14.17 4.89
CA THR A 80 -7.88 14.81 5.12
C THR A 80 -8.03 15.44 6.51
N ASP A 81 -7.02 15.33 7.36
CA ASP A 81 -7.06 15.92 8.69
C ASP A 81 -6.79 17.41 8.64
N LYS A 82 -7.53 18.15 9.48
CA LYS A 82 -7.27 19.56 9.72
C LYS A 82 -6.27 19.67 10.87
N ASP A 83 -5.09 20.17 10.59
CA ASP A 83 -4.20 20.70 11.62
C ASP A 83 -4.43 22.21 11.76
N ILE A 84 -4.54 22.68 13.01
CA ILE A 84 -4.66 24.08 13.39
C ILE A 84 -3.42 24.88 12.97
N ARG A 85 -2.25 24.24 12.91
CA ARG A 85 -0.98 24.90 12.58
C ARG A 85 -0.60 24.84 11.10
N ASN A 86 -1.42 24.20 10.25
CA ASN A 86 -1.12 23.94 8.84
C ASN A 86 0.25 23.26 8.61
N GLN A 87 0.68 22.41 9.53
CA GLN A 87 1.97 21.71 9.42
C GLN A 87 1.82 20.33 8.80
N SER A 88 0.60 19.80 8.71
CA SER A 88 0.34 18.52 8.05
C SER A 88 0.18 18.68 6.54
N VAL A 89 0.72 17.71 5.80
CA VAL A 89 0.45 17.53 4.36
C VAL A 89 -1.00 17.10 4.20
N SER A 90 -1.91 18.07 4.00
CA SER A 90 -3.35 17.85 3.97
C SER A 90 -4.04 18.67 2.89
N VAL A 91 -4.97 18.03 2.18
CA VAL A 91 -5.83 18.69 1.19
C VAL A 91 -6.68 19.79 1.83
N CYS A 92 -6.90 19.73 3.15
CA CYS A 92 -7.71 20.70 3.88
C CYS A 92 -7.14 22.12 3.89
N HIS A 93 -5.84 22.28 3.65
CA HIS A 93 -5.18 23.58 3.64
C HIS A 93 -5.25 24.27 2.28
N LEU A 94 -5.40 23.50 1.18
CA LEU A 94 -5.38 24.02 -0.19
C LEU A 94 -6.40 25.14 -0.46
N PRO A 95 -7.67 25.07 0.00
CA PRO A 95 -8.61 26.18 -0.20
C PRO A 95 -8.15 27.51 0.39
N GLY A 96 -7.32 27.49 1.44
CA GLY A 96 -6.79 28.68 2.10
C GLY A 96 -5.79 29.47 1.23
N PHE A 97 -5.10 28.79 0.33
CA PHE A 97 -4.14 29.40 -0.59
C PHE A 97 -4.79 30.05 -1.82
N ILE A 98 -6.02 29.65 -2.16
CA ILE A 98 -6.77 30.23 -3.28
C ILE A 98 -7.40 31.55 -2.84
N ARG A 99 -6.79 32.67 -3.23
CA ARG A 99 -7.27 34.03 -2.91
C ARG A 99 -8.05 34.67 -4.04
N ASP A 100 -7.61 34.45 -5.28
CA ASP A 100 -8.00 35.29 -6.42
C ASP A 100 -9.12 34.67 -7.27
N ASN A 101 -9.52 33.44 -6.97
CA ASN A 101 -10.53 32.69 -7.73
C ASN A 101 -11.55 32.04 -6.80
N THR A 102 -12.68 32.73 -6.58
CA THR A 102 -13.74 32.30 -5.67
C THR A 102 -14.48 31.04 -6.15
N VAL A 103 -14.64 30.88 -7.46
CA VAL A 103 -15.30 29.70 -8.06
C VAL A 103 -14.45 28.45 -7.82
N LEU A 104 -13.15 28.52 -8.17
CA LEU A 104 -12.21 27.42 -7.92
C LEU A 104 -12.10 27.10 -6.44
N LYS A 105 -12.05 28.12 -5.58
CA LYS A 105 -12.02 27.92 -4.13
C LYS A 105 -13.25 27.17 -3.63
N ALA A 106 -14.45 27.51 -4.11
CA ALA A 106 -15.68 26.84 -3.72
C ALA A 106 -15.71 25.37 -4.20
N GLU A 107 -15.28 25.12 -5.44
CA GLU A 107 -15.16 23.77 -6.00
C GLU A 107 -14.18 22.91 -5.20
N VAL A 108 -12.95 23.39 -4.97
CA VAL A 108 -11.94 22.67 -4.18
C VAL A 108 -12.45 22.44 -2.76
N SER A 109 -13.08 23.44 -2.12
CA SER A 109 -13.66 23.29 -0.77
C SER A 109 -14.75 22.22 -0.71
N CYS A 110 -15.57 22.09 -1.76
CA CYS A 110 -16.59 21.05 -1.88
C CYS A 110 -15.95 19.65 -1.93
N HIS A 111 -14.91 19.47 -2.76
CA HIS A 111 -14.19 18.20 -2.85
C HIS A 111 -13.47 17.84 -1.54
N VAL A 112 -12.84 18.82 -0.90
CA VAL A 112 -12.23 18.66 0.42
C VAL A 112 -13.26 18.20 1.44
N ALA A 113 -14.41 18.87 1.52
CA ALA A 113 -15.48 18.50 2.47
C ALA A 113 -15.96 17.06 2.24
N ARG A 114 -16.11 16.64 0.97
CA ARG A 114 -16.47 15.26 0.63
C ARG A 114 -15.39 14.26 1.07
N ALA A 115 -14.12 14.56 0.83
CA ALA A 115 -13.01 13.71 1.28
C ALA A 115 -13.00 13.57 2.81
N GLN A 116 -13.28 14.65 3.54
CA GLN A 116 -13.40 14.61 4.99
C GLN A 116 -14.54 13.71 5.47
N THR A 117 -15.69 13.74 4.78
CA THR A 117 -16.84 12.88 5.10
C THR A 117 -16.50 11.40 4.91
N TYR A 118 -15.89 11.02 3.78
CA TYR A 118 -15.49 9.62 3.54
C TYR A 118 -14.41 9.13 4.53
N ALA A 119 -13.55 10.04 5.00
CA ALA A 119 -12.50 9.69 5.95
C ALA A 119 -12.99 9.52 7.41
N GLU A 120 -14.26 9.79 7.73
CA GLU A 120 -14.70 9.82 9.13
C GLU A 120 -14.63 8.45 9.81
N ALA A 121 -15.08 7.39 9.13
CA ALA A 121 -14.92 6.02 9.62
C ALA A 121 -13.43 5.67 9.83
N ALA A 122 -12.56 6.10 8.90
CA ALA A 122 -11.12 5.90 8.99
C ALA A 122 -10.51 6.60 10.22
N ARG A 123 -10.96 7.82 10.55
CA ARG A 123 -10.53 8.53 11.78
C ARG A 123 -10.95 7.80 13.04
N VAL A 124 -12.20 7.32 13.09
CA VAL A 124 -12.69 6.52 14.22
C VAL A 124 -11.83 5.27 14.38
N ARG A 125 -11.54 4.57 13.27
CA ARG A 125 -10.72 3.36 13.26
C ARG A 125 -9.29 3.63 13.71
N ARG A 126 -8.66 4.71 13.21
CA ARG A 126 -7.33 5.15 13.67
C ARG A 126 -7.32 5.38 15.17
N ASN A 127 -8.21 6.24 15.67
CA ASN A 127 -8.19 6.67 17.06
C ASN A 127 -8.46 5.48 18.00
N LYS A 128 -9.55 4.75 17.76
CA LYS A 128 -10.00 3.70 18.69
C LYS A 128 -9.19 2.41 18.58
N TRP A 129 -8.82 1.99 17.38
CA TRP A 129 -8.23 0.67 17.18
C TRP A 129 -6.73 0.69 16.95
N ILE A 130 -6.24 1.58 16.07
CA ILE A 130 -4.81 1.64 15.74
C ILE A 130 -4.03 2.28 16.90
N ALA A 131 -4.52 3.40 17.45
CA ALA A 131 -3.82 4.13 18.50
C ALA A 131 -4.07 3.58 19.91
N HIS A 132 -5.31 3.20 20.23
CA HIS A 132 -5.71 2.83 21.60
C HIS A 132 -6.04 1.35 21.81
N ARG A 133 -6.22 0.59 20.72
CA ARG A 133 -6.62 -0.83 20.76
C ARG A 133 -7.81 -1.08 21.71
N ASP A 134 -8.87 -0.28 21.53
CA ASP A 134 -10.11 -0.39 22.29
C ASP A 134 -10.64 -1.83 22.28
N LYS A 135 -11.22 -2.26 23.40
CA LYS A 135 -11.76 -3.63 23.55
C LYS A 135 -12.92 -3.95 22.60
N VAL A 136 -13.59 -2.92 22.08
CA VAL A 136 -14.72 -3.04 21.16
C VAL A 136 -14.28 -2.57 19.78
N ARG A 137 -14.62 -3.35 18.76
CA ARG A 137 -14.32 -2.97 17.38
C ARG A 137 -15.11 -1.69 17.01
N PRO A 138 -14.45 -0.63 16.52
CA PRO A 138 -15.13 0.59 16.12
C PRO A 138 -16.13 0.36 14.98
N ASP A 139 -17.28 1.04 15.11
CA ASP A 139 -18.39 1.13 14.15
C ASP A 139 -18.53 2.62 13.71
N PRO A 140 -18.74 2.94 12.42
CA PRO A 140 -18.81 2.02 11.27
C PRO A 140 -17.48 1.33 10.96
N ALA A 141 -17.58 0.11 10.46
CA ALA A 141 -16.44 -0.55 9.82
C ALA A 141 -16.01 0.25 8.60
N VAL A 142 -14.71 0.54 8.49
CA VAL A 142 -14.15 1.17 7.29
C VAL A 142 -14.22 0.18 6.15
N THR A 143 -14.90 0.54 5.06
CA THR A 143 -14.88 -0.25 3.82
C THR A 143 -13.77 0.22 2.89
N TYR A 144 -13.30 -0.64 2.00
CA TYR A 144 -12.28 -0.25 1.02
C TYR A 144 -12.88 0.65 -0.07
N GLU A 145 -14.19 0.58 -0.26
CA GLU A 145 -14.99 1.48 -1.08
C GLU A 145 -14.98 2.90 -0.50
N ASP A 146 -15.14 3.05 0.82
CA ASP A 146 -15.05 4.36 1.49
C ASP A 146 -13.64 4.95 1.34
N ILE A 147 -12.61 4.12 1.49
CA ILE A 147 -11.22 4.55 1.28
C ILE A 147 -11.04 5.05 -0.15
N LYS A 148 -11.52 4.30 -1.15
CA LYS A 148 -11.43 4.70 -2.55
C LYS A 148 -12.19 5.98 -2.84
N ALA A 149 -13.42 6.11 -2.33
CA ALA A 149 -14.22 7.31 -2.48
C ALA A 149 -13.56 8.54 -1.84
N GLY A 150 -12.88 8.35 -0.70
CA GLY A 150 -12.05 9.37 -0.07
C GLY A 150 -10.88 9.80 -0.95
N LEU A 151 -10.13 8.84 -1.50
CA LEU A 151 -9.02 9.11 -2.42
C LEU A 151 -9.47 9.79 -3.72
N ASP A 152 -10.63 9.39 -4.27
CA ASP A 152 -11.21 10.02 -5.46
C ASP A 152 -11.68 11.46 -5.18
N ALA A 153 -12.15 11.73 -3.98
CA ALA A 153 -12.50 13.10 -3.58
C ALA A 153 -11.26 13.99 -3.40
N VAL A 154 -10.17 13.46 -2.83
CA VAL A 154 -8.86 14.16 -2.78
C VAL A 154 -8.35 14.41 -4.20
N TYR A 155 -8.40 13.41 -5.05
CA TYR A 155 -8.03 13.51 -6.46
C TYR A 155 -8.84 14.60 -7.18
N ALA A 156 -10.15 14.66 -6.98
CA ALA A 156 -11.00 15.69 -7.58
C ALA A 156 -10.58 17.11 -7.16
N ALA A 157 -10.17 17.30 -5.89
CA ALA A 157 -9.63 18.58 -5.42
C ALA A 157 -8.31 18.94 -6.12
N LEU A 158 -7.37 17.98 -6.21
CA LEU A 158 -6.09 18.15 -6.90
C LEU A 158 -6.27 18.42 -8.40
N ASN A 159 -7.21 17.74 -9.03
CA ASN A 159 -7.47 17.90 -10.45
C ASN A 159 -8.17 19.23 -10.76
N ALA A 160 -9.08 19.69 -9.90
CA ALA A 160 -9.65 21.05 -10.00
C ALA A 160 -8.53 22.11 -9.93
N MET A 161 -7.56 21.92 -9.04
CA MET A 161 -6.37 22.76 -8.93
C MET A 161 -5.52 22.73 -10.21
N ALA A 162 -5.21 21.55 -10.74
CA ALA A 162 -4.45 21.39 -11.97
C ALA A 162 -5.13 22.09 -13.16
N MET A 163 -6.45 21.91 -13.31
CA MET A 163 -7.25 22.57 -14.32
C MET A 163 -7.34 24.10 -14.12
N GLY A 164 -7.39 24.55 -12.87
CA GLY A 164 -7.42 25.95 -12.50
C GLY A 164 -6.17 26.70 -12.94
N TYR A 165 -4.99 26.17 -12.58
CA TYR A 165 -3.71 26.88 -12.70
C TYR A 165 -2.87 26.52 -13.93
N TRP A 166 -2.98 25.28 -14.42
CA TRP A 166 -2.17 24.78 -15.53
C TRP A 166 -2.97 24.25 -16.72
N LYS A 167 -4.30 24.19 -16.63
CA LYS A 167 -5.18 23.72 -17.73
C LYS A 167 -4.85 22.31 -18.23
N HIS A 168 -4.36 21.45 -17.34
CA HIS A 168 -4.16 20.02 -17.61
C HIS A 168 -4.79 19.18 -16.51
N PHE A 169 -4.95 17.89 -16.83
CA PHE A 169 -5.49 16.87 -15.94
C PHE A 169 -4.34 16.10 -15.28
N ILE A 170 -4.44 15.87 -13.97
CA ILE A 170 -3.56 14.91 -13.29
C ILE A 170 -4.08 13.52 -13.66
N ALA A 171 -3.24 12.57 -14.05
CA ALA A 171 -3.76 11.23 -14.32
C ALA A 171 -4.31 10.60 -13.01
N ASN A 172 -5.54 10.08 -13.02
CA ASN A 172 -6.10 9.30 -11.89
C ASN A 172 -5.53 7.88 -11.79
N GLU A 173 -4.38 7.67 -12.42
CA GLU A 173 -3.65 6.43 -12.41
C GLU A 173 -2.21 6.78 -12.04
N VAL A 174 -1.76 6.23 -10.92
CA VAL A 174 -0.34 6.21 -10.64
C VAL A 174 0.26 5.24 -11.64
N ILE A 175 0.82 5.76 -12.73
CA ILE A 175 1.69 4.98 -13.61
C ILE A 175 2.96 4.71 -12.81
N SER A 176 2.93 3.72 -11.92
CA SER A 176 4.17 3.18 -11.41
C SER A 176 4.88 2.60 -12.63
N ARG A 177 6.00 3.21 -13.03
CA ARG A 177 6.82 2.68 -14.15
C ARG A 177 7.27 1.23 -13.92
N GLN A 178 7.08 0.70 -12.71
CA GLN A 178 7.09 -0.70 -12.36
C GLN A 178 5.68 -1.05 -11.87
N MET A 179 4.90 -1.83 -12.62
CA MET A 179 3.54 -2.20 -12.22
C MET A 179 3.52 -2.74 -10.77
N PRO A 180 2.44 -2.55 -9.99
CA PRO A 180 2.30 -3.09 -8.63
C PRO A 180 2.55 -4.61 -8.58
N THR A 181 2.12 -5.32 -9.64
CA THR A 181 2.44 -6.73 -9.90
C THR A 181 3.94 -7.00 -9.93
N VAL A 182 4.77 -6.12 -10.51
CA VAL A 182 6.23 -6.28 -10.55
C VAL A 182 6.85 -6.19 -9.16
N ARG A 183 6.36 -5.33 -8.27
CA ARG A 183 6.89 -5.25 -6.89
C ARG A 183 6.50 -6.46 -6.05
N PHE A 184 5.27 -6.93 -6.20
CA PHE A 184 4.81 -8.12 -5.48
C PHE A 184 5.45 -9.40 -6.05
N VAL A 185 5.52 -9.54 -7.37
CA VAL A 185 6.26 -10.63 -8.03
C VAL A 185 7.72 -10.57 -7.64
N ALA A 186 8.39 -9.42 -7.65
CA ALA A 186 9.77 -9.30 -7.18
C ALA A 186 9.94 -9.67 -5.70
N CYS A 187 8.95 -9.36 -4.85
CA CYS A 187 8.94 -9.78 -3.45
C CYS A 187 8.77 -11.30 -3.31
N LEU A 188 7.83 -11.90 -4.07
CA LEU A 188 7.65 -13.34 -4.13
C LEU A 188 8.87 -14.06 -4.72
N GLU A 189 9.48 -13.52 -5.78
CA GLU A 189 10.73 -13.98 -6.36
C GLU A 189 11.86 -13.90 -5.34
N SER A 190 11.99 -12.79 -4.60
CA SER A 190 12.99 -12.67 -3.53
C SER A 190 12.76 -13.67 -2.40
N LEU A 191 11.50 -13.97 -2.06
CA LEU A 191 11.16 -15.01 -1.08
C LEU A 191 11.49 -16.41 -1.62
N VAL A 192 11.19 -16.68 -2.89
CA VAL A 192 11.52 -17.93 -3.57
C VAL A 192 13.04 -18.11 -3.65
N GLU A 193 13.77 -17.07 -4.06
CA GLU A 193 15.23 -17.04 -4.07
C GLU A 193 15.82 -17.22 -2.67
N GLY A 194 15.21 -16.62 -1.65
CA GLY A 194 15.59 -16.82 -0.25
C GLY A 194 15.41 -18.26 0.21
N VAL A 195 14.30 -18.91 -0.18
CA VAL A 195 14.06 -20.33 0.09
C VAL A 195 15.07 -21.20 -0.66
N ILE A 196 15.29 -20.97 -1.96
CA ILE A 196 16.28 -21.69 -2.78
C ILE A 196 17.69 -21.51 -2.19
N TYR A 197 18.04 -20.31 -1.72
CA TYR A 197 19.32 -20.04 -1.08
C TYR A 197 19.46 -20.86 0.20
N ILE A 198 18.44 -20.89 1.07
CA ILE A 198 18.44 -21.71 2.28
C ILE A 198 18.59 -23.20 1.91
N GLU A 199 17.85 -23.68 0.90
CA GLU A 199 17.97 -25.06 0.40
C GLU A 199 19.39 -25.37 -0.09
N SER A 200 20.02 -24.48 -0.86
CA SER A 200 21.40 -24.67 -1.35
C SER A 200 22.46 -24.73 -0.24
N ARG A 201 22.15 -24.16 0.93
CA ARG A 201 23.04 -24.19 2.10
C ARG A 201 22.82 -25.44 2.95
N ILE A 202 21.66 -26.07 2.83
CA ILE A 202 21.29 -27.30 3.54
C ILE A 202 21.68 -28.53 2.71
N ASP A 203 21.42 -28.51 1.40
CA ASP A 203 21.83 -29.54 0.44
C ASP A 203 22.56 -28.91 -0.76
N PRO A 204 23.89 -28.71 -0.66
CA PRO A 204 24.67 -28.08 -1.71
C PRO A 204 24.78 -28.89 -3.01
N LYS A 205 24.43 -30.19 -2.98
CA LYS A 205 24.55 -31.10 -4.13
C LYS A 205 23.21 -31.49 -4.74
N GLY A 206 22.09 -31.19 -4.08
CA GLY A 206 20.74 -31.57 -4.51
C GLY A 206 20.51 -33.08 -4.48
N GLU A 207 21.27 -33.81 -3.67
CA GLU A 207 21.31 -35.28 -3.61
C GLU A 207 20.40 -35.85 -2.51
N SER A 208 19.91 -35.02 -1.59
CA SER A 208 19.08 -35.47 -0.47
C SER A 208 17.58 -35.43 -0.81
N GLU A 209 16.83 -36.46 -0.41
CA GLU A 209 15.38 -36.34 -0.35
C GLU A 209 14.99 -35.26 0.67
N PRO A 210 13.93 -34.47 0.42
CA PRO A 210 13.66 -33.28 1.21
C PRO A 210 13.35 -33.62 2.68
N PHE A 211 14.31 -33.34 3.55
CA PHE A 211 14.07 -33.02 4.96
C PHE A 211 13.44 -34.14 5.81
N ASP A 212 13.94 -35.37 5.75
CA ASP A 212 13.90 -36.30 6.90
C ASP A 212 15.28 -36.45 7.57
N ASP A 213 16.33 -35.99 6.91
CA ASP A 213 17.69 -36.27 7.34
C ASP A 213 18.20 -35.39 8.50
N GLU A 214 19.19 -35.94 9.19
CA GLU A 214 19.83 -35.34 10.35
C GLU A 214 20.54 -34.02 10.02
N VAL A 215 20.89 -33.80 8.74
CA VAL A 215 21.57 -32.61 8.22
C VAL A 215 20.67 -31.37 8.34
N SER A 216 19.41 -31.51 7.94
CA SER A 216 18.40 -30.47 8.04
C SER A 216 18.14 -30.02 9.48
N ARG A 217 18.04 -31.00 10.39
CA ARG A 217 17.87 -30.73 11.83
C ARG A 217 19.11 -30.08 12.43
N ALA A 218 20.31 -30.46 11.99
CA ALA A 218 21.56 -29.88 12.46
C ALA A 218 21.72 -28.41 12.01
N PHE A 219 21.29 -28.06 10.79
CA PHE A 219 21.28 -26.67 10.32
C PHE A 219 20.32 -25.80 11.15
N LEU A 220 19.10 -26.27 11.38
CA LEU A 220 18.10 -25.55 12.19
C LEU A 220 18.58 -25.32 13.62
N ARG A 221 19.20 -26.32 14.25
CA ARG A 221 19.85 -26.14 15.58
C ARG A 221 20.95 -25.09 15.54
N ARG A 222 21.73 -25.03 14.45
CA ARG A 222 22.85 -24.09 14.31
C ARG A 222 22.41 -22.63 14.19
N ILE A 223 21.21 -22.39 13.65
CA ILE A 223 20.62 -21.04 13.57
C ILE A 223 19.70 -20.73 14.77
N GLY A 224 19.65 -21.61 15.78
CA GLY A 224 18.85 -21.42 16.99
C GLY A 224 17.36 -21.75 16.85
N GLY A 225 16.97 -22.44 15.77
CA GLY A 225 15.60 -22.85 15.51
C GLY A 225 15.21 -24.17 16.19
N ASP A 226 13.89 -24.38 16.35
CA ASP A 226 13.32 -25.67 16.78
C ASP A 226 13.19 -26.58 15.55
N PRO A 227 13.99 -27.66 15.45
CA PRO A 227 13.99 -28.52 14.27
C PRO A 227 12.64 -29.13 13.96
N SER A 228 11.79 -29.35 14.97
CA SER A 228 10.48 -29.98 14.77
C SER A 228 9.44 -29.02 14.20
N ALA A 229 9.46 -27.76 14.62
CA ALA A 229 8.56 -26.71 14.14
C ALA A 229 9.04 -26.10 12.80
N ASP A 230 10.35 -25.89 12.66
CA ASP A 230 10.93 -25.18 11.52
C ASP A 230 10.99 -26.06 10.27
N LEU A 231 11.08 -27.38 10.40
CA LEU A 231 10.94 -28.31 9.27
C LEU A 231 9.57 -28.21 8.60
N VAL A 232 8.49 -28.08 9.39
CA VAL A 232 7.12 -27.91 8.87
C VAL A 232 6.98 -26.58 8.13
N ILE A 233 7.61 -25.52 8.64
CA ILE A 233 7.64 -24.20 8.00
C ILE A 233 8.40 -24.27 6.68
N LEU A 234 9.57 -24.92 6.65
CA LEU A 234 10.38 -25.08 5.43
C LEU A 234 9.67 -25.92 4.36
N GLN A 235 9.00 -27.02 4.75
CA GLN A 235 8.18 -27.81 3.81
C GLN A 235 7.03 -26.99 3.22
N ARG A 236 6.37 -26.17 4.02
CA ARG A 236 5.33 -25.24 3.55
C ARG A 236 5.91 -24.18 2.62
N LEU A 237 7.07 -23.62 2.94
CA LEU A 237 7.76 -22.65 2.09
C LEU A 237 8.20 -23.26 0.75
N ARG A 238 8.58 -24.54 0.70
CA ARG A 238 8.92 -25.24 -0.55
C ARG A 238 7.70 -25.56 -1.39
N MET A 239 6.60 -26.03 -0.78
CA MET A 239 5.33 -26.17 -1.48
C MET A 239 4.85 -24.82 -2.00
N ALA A 240 4.99 -23.77 -1.19
CA ALA A 240 4.69 -22.42 -1.57
C ALA A 240 5.53 -21.95 -2.77
N ALA A 241 6.85 -22.11 -2.71
CA ALA A 241 7.76 -21.74 -3.79
C ALA A 241 7.49 -22.53 -5.08
N LYS A 242 7.18 -23.82 -4.97
CA LYS A 242 6.79 -24.66 -6.11
C LYS A 242 5.48 -24.18 -6.72
N THR A 243 4.45 -23.94 -5.91
CA THR A 243 3.15 -23.45 -6.40
C THR A 243 3.25 -22.01 -6.93
N ILE A 244 4.10 -21.16 -6.35
CA ILE A 244 4.40 -19.81 -6.88
C ILE A 244 5.10 -19.93 -8.22
N LYS A 245 6.10 -20.81 -8.36
CA LYS A 245 6.81 -21.03 -9.63
C LYS A 245 5.88 -21.57 -10.71
N GLU A 246 5.08 -22.57 -10.39
CA GLU A 246 4.06 -23.14 -11.28
C GLU A 246 2.95 -22.11 -11.61
N GLY A 247 2.61 -21.23 -10.67
CA GLY A 247 1.63 -20.15 -10.84
C GLY A 247 2.15 -18.91 -11.57
N LEU A 248 3.46 -18.66 -11.53
CA LEU A 248 4.15 -17.62 -12.32
C LEU A 248 4.42 -18.09 -13.75
N ASP A 249 4.63 -19.40 -13.95
CA ASP A 249 4.72 -20.05 -15.27
C ASP A 249 3.34 -20.20 -15.94
N LEU A 250 2.24 -20.10 -15.17
CA LEU A 250 0.91 -19.91 -15.73
C LEU A 250 0.81 -18.47 -16.24
N ASP A 251 0.65 -18.34 -17.56
CA ASP A 251 0.53 -17.10 -18.29
C ASP A 251 -0.36 -16.09 -17.54
N VAL A 252 0.26 -15.03 -17.02
CA VAL A 252 -0.39 -13.99 -16.19
C VAL A 252 -1.54 -13.31 -16.94
N SER A 253 -1.61 -13.47 -18.27
CA SER A 253 -2.74 -13.07 -19.12
C SER A 253 -4.02 -13.90 -18.91
N GLN A 254 -3.97 -15.02 -18.16
CA GLN A 254 -5.13 -15.86 -17.86
C GLN A 254 -5.74 -15.62 -16.47
N LEU A 255 -5.23 -14.64 -15.72
CA LEU A 255 -5.72 -14.27 -14.39
C LEU A 255 -6.57 -12.99 -14.37
N ASP A 256 -7.07 -12.57 -15.55
CA ASP A 256 -8.06 -11.48 -15.71
C ASP A 256 -9.49 -11.95 -15.39
#